data_AF-A0A483NG12-F1
#
_entry.id   AF-A0A483NG12-F1
#
_cell.length_a   1.000
_cell.length_b   1.000
_cell.length_c   1.000
_cell.angle_alpha   90.00
_cell.angle_beta   90.00
_cell.angle_gamma   90.00
#
_symmetry.space_group_name_H-M   'P 1'
#
loop_
_entity.id
_entity.type
_entity.pdbx_description
1 polymer ?
#
loop_
_entity_poly.entity_id
_entity_poly.type
_entity_poly.pdbx_seq_one_letter_code
_entity_poly.pdbx_strand_id
1 'polypeptide(L)' 'GTVCVVGKMRDLILQLSKSSIYSTKPFVSLRAG' A
#
# COMPACT_ATOMS: atom_id res chain seq x y z
N GLY A 1 -16.97 -15.65 -3.39
CA GLY A 1 -17.42 -14.25 -3.19
C GLY A 1 -16.34 -13.38 -2.56
N THR A 2 -15.88 -13.70 -1.35
CA THR A 2 -15.00 -12.86 -0.51
C THR A 2 -13.63 -12.54 -1.13
N VAL A 3 -13.05 -13.46 -1.88
CA VAL A 3 -11.75 -13.28 -2.56
C VAL A 3 -11.76 -12.17 -3.61
N CYS A 4 -12.89 -11.93 -4.28
CA CYS A 4 -13.01 -10.88 -5.30
C CYS A 4 -13.06 -9.48 -4.66
N VAL A 5 -13.80 -9.35 -3.54
CA VAL A 5 -13.89 -8.09 -2.77
C VAL A 5 -12.55 -7.77 -2.12
N VAL A 6 -11.92 -8.75 -1.47
CA VAL A 6 -10.59 -8.57 -0.85
C VAL A 6 -9.54 -8.23 -1.92
N GLY A 7 -9.60 -8.87 -3.10
CA GLY A 7 -8.73 -8.55 -4.22
C GLY A 7 -8.89 -7.10 -4.71
N LYS A 8 -10.14 -6.63 -4.88
CA LYS A 8 -10.43 -5.25 -5.29
C LYS A 8 -10.08 -4.21 -4.23
N MET A 9 -10.32 -4.50 -2.96
CA MET A 9 -9.90 -3.61 -1.86
C MET A 9 -8.37 -3.55 -1.75
N ARG A 10 -7.67 -4.67 -1.94
CA ARG A 10 -6.19 -4.70 -1.97
C ARG A 10 -5.63 -3.89 -3.12
N ASP A 11 -6.19 -4.05 -4.31
CA ASP A 11 -5.76 -3.30 -5.49
C ASP A 11 -6.03 -1.80 -5.33
N LEU A 12 -7.19 -1.43 -4.77
CA LEU A 12 -7.53 -0.05 -4.45
C LEU A 12 -6.56 0.56 -3.43
N ILE A 13 -6.28 -0.15 -2.34
CA ILE A 13 -5.29 0.28 -1.34
C ILE A 13 -3.90 0.43 -1.98
N LEU A 14 -3.53 -0.50 -2.87
CA LEU A 14 -2.25 -0.49 -3.57
C LEU A 14 -2.13 0.64 -4.61
N GLN A 15 -3.23 1.00 -5.27
CA GLN A 15 -3.30 2.18 -6.14
C GLN A 15 -3.13 3.47 -5.32
N LEU A 16 -3.80 3.55 -4.16
CA LEU A 16 -3.71 4.70 -3.26
C LEU A 16 -2.32 4.84 -2.63
N SER A 17 -1.67 3.74 -2.23
CA SER A 17 -0.32 3.76 -1.64
C SER A 17 0.77 4.18 -2.63
N LYS A 18 0.54 3.99 -3.93
CA LYS A 18 1.39 4.51 -5.01
C LYS A 18 1.10 5.97 -5.35
N SER A 19 -0.06 6.49 -4.96
CA SER A 19 -0.36 7.91 -5.08
C SER A 19 0.42 8.68 -4.03
N SER A 20 1.05 9.79 -4.43
CA SER A 20 1.92 10.62 -3.59
C SER A 20 1.22 11.15 -2.32
N ILE A 21 -0.12 11.15 -2.31
CA ILE A 21 -0.96 11.61 -1.20
C ILE A 21 -0.97 10.63 -0.01
N TYR A 22 -0.76 9.32 -0.26
CA TYR A 22 -0.71 8.29 0.80
C TYR A 22 0.60 7.49 0.80
N SER A 23 1.64 8.02 0.13
CA SER A 23 2.98 7.43 0.13
C SER A 23 3.59 7.51 1.53
N THR A 24 3.31 6.53 2.39
CA THR A 24 4.11 6.28 3.58
C THR A 24 5.52 5.93 3.12
N LYS A 25 6.43 6.90 3.13
CA LYS A 25 7.86 6.65 2.99
C LYS A 25 8.22 5.62 4.06
N PRO A 26 8.68 4.40 3.70
CA PRO A 26 9.00 3.42 4.72
C PRO A 26 10.11 4.03 5.60
N PHE A 27 9.81 4.25 6.88
CA PHE A 27 10.79 4.64 7.92
C PHE A 27 11.92 3.59 8.08
N VAL A 28 11.88 2.50 7.31
CA VAL A 28 12.81 1.38 7.31
C VAL A 28 14.08 1.64 6.50
N SER A 29 14.22 2.76 5.79
CA SER A 29 15.52 3.16 5.23
C SER A 29 16.46 3.85 6.25
N LEU A 30 16.06 3.98 7.53
CA LEU A 30 16.84 4.57 8.63
C LEU A 30 17.53 3.51 9.52
N ARG A 31 17.66 2.27 9.05
CA ARG A 31 18.53 1.26 9.66
C ARG A 31 19.42 0.62 8.60
N ALA A 32 20.28 1.45 8.01
CA ALA A 32 21.61 0.98 7.61
C ALA A 32 22.53 1.30 8.80
N GLY A 33 22.61 0.36 9.73
CA GLY A 33 23.70 0.25 10.69
C GLY A 33 24.65 -0.85 10.21
#